data_AF-A0A7X8Q2I5-F1
#
_entry.id   AF-A0A7X8Q2I5-F1
#
_cell.length_a   1.000
_cell.length_b   1.000
_cell.length_c   1.000
_cell.angle_alpha   90.00
_cell.angle_beta   90.00
_cell.angle_gamma   90.00
#
_symmetry.space_group_name_H-M   'P 1'
#
loop_
_entity.id
_entity.type
_entity.pdbx_description
1 polymer ?
#
loop_
_entity_poly.entity_id
_entity_poly.type
_entity_poly.pdbx_seq_one_letter_code
_entity_poly.pdbx_strand_id
1 'polypeptide(L)'
;MSYAEKAQKIGKVVDEKNRLYGSSFEKSGDILAILYPDGVKPEQYKNMLGTVRVIDKLFRVANGNYGDEDAWTDICGYGLLLAKDD
;
A
#
# COMPACT_ATOMS: atom_id res chain seq x y z
N MET A 1 16.21 19.05 -17.61
CA MET A 1 16.42 18.60 -16.23
C MET A 1 17.43 17.45 -16.25
N SER A 2 18.60 17.65 -15.66
CA SER A 2 19.63 16.64 -15.45
C SER A 2 19.16 15.54 -14.49
N TYR A 3 19.90 14.42 -14.44
CA TYR A 3 19.63 13.37 -13.46
C TYR A 3 19.75 13.86 -12.01
N ALA A 4 20.68 14.77 -11.73
CA ALA A 4 20.86 15.36 -10.39
C ALA A 4 19.64 16.17 -9.96
N GLU A 5 19.10 17.00 -10.86
CA GLU A 5 17.89 17.80 -10.59
C GLU A 5 16.66 16.90 -10.39
N LYS A 6 16.53 15.79 -11.13
CA LYS A 6 15.47 14.79 -10.92
C LYS A 6 15.58 14.15 -9.54
N ALA A 7 16.78 13.73 -9.14
CA ALA A 7 17.02 13.10 -7.84
C ALA A 7 16.66 14.04 -6.68
N GLN A 8 17.04 15.32 -6.77
CA GLN A 8 16.70 16.31 -5.75
C GLN A 8 15.19 16.53 -5.62
N LYS A 9 14.47 16.59 -6.75
CA LYS A 9 13.01 16.73 -6.75
C LYS A 9 12.33 15.50 -6.15
N ILE A 10 12.76 14.30 -6.54
CA ILE A 10 12.19 13.04 -6.02
C ILE A 10 12.46 12.91 -4.52
N GLY A 11 13.69 13.20 -4.06
CA GLY A 11 14.04 13.14 -2.65
C GLY A 11 13.11 13.98 -1.76
N LYS A 12 12.86 15.24 -2.15
CA LYS A 12 11.92 16.12 -1.42
C LYS A 12 10.52 15.52 -1.29
N VAL A 13 10.00 14.94 -2.37
CA VAL A 13 8.66 14.31 -2.37
C VAL A 13 8.63 13.06 -1.48
N VAL A 14 9.68 12.24 -1.52
CA VAL A 14 9.76 11.03 -0.71
C VAL A 14 9.91 11.35 0.77
N ASP A 15 10.71 12.36 1.13
CA ASP A 15 10.85 12.83 2.51
C ASP A 15 9.51 13.33 3.08
N GLU A 16 8.78 14.14 2.31
CA GLU A 16 7.47 14.65 2.72
C GLU A 16 6.46 13.51 2.92
N LYS A 17 6.41 12.55 1.98
CA LYS A 17 5.55 11.37 2.11
C LYS A 17 5.93 10.50 3.30
N ASN A 18 7.22 10.25 3.51
CA ASN A 18 7.68 9.43 4.63
C ASN A 18 7.36 10.11 5.98
N ARG A 19 7.43 11.45 6.04
CA ARG A 19 7.00 12.22 7.22
C ARG A 19 5.50 12.13 7.47
N LEU A 20 4.68 12.15 6.42
CA LEU A 20 3.21 12.16 6.53
C LEU A 20 2.61 10.77 6.80
N TYR A 21 3.14 9.73 6.14
CA TYR A 21 2.57 8.38 6.16
C TYR A 21 3.44 7.36 6.89
N GLY A 22 4.58 7.80 7.46
CA GLY A 22 5.41 7.13 8.45
C GLY A 22 5.56 5.62 8.27
N SER A 23 6.67 5.15 7.68
CA SER A 23 7.04 3.72 7.63
C SER A 23 5.99 2.76 7.07
N SER A 24 4.88 3.22 6.45
CA SER A 24 3.82 2.34 5.94
C SER A 24 4.40 1.25 5.03
N PHE A 25 5.42 1.59 4.24
CA PHE A 25 6.15 0.66 3.40
C PHE A 25 6.88 -0.43 4.21
N GLU A 26 7.62 -0.05 5.26
CA GLU A 26 8.33 -1.00 6.14
C GLU A 26 7.34 -1.84 6.96
N LYS A 27 6.33 -1.20 7.55
CA LYS A 27 5.32 -1.84 8.41
C LYS A 27 4.38 -2.76 7.64
N SER A 28 4.11 -2.47 6.37
CA SER A 28 3.41 -3.41 5.50
C SER A 28 4.21 -4.70 5.33
N GLY A 29 5.55 -4.60 5.22
CA GLY A 29 6.45 -5.75 5.22
C GLY A 29 6.34 -6.60 6.49
N ASP A 30 6.33 -5.94 7.67
CA ASP A 30 6.16 -6.62 8.96
C ASP A 30 4.83 -7.41 9.01
N ILE A 31 3.73 -6.82 8.53
CA ILE A 31 2.42 -7.49 8.46
C ILE A 31 2.46 -8.67 7.49
N LEU A 32 3.10 -8.50 6.33
CA LEU A 32 3.22 -9.59 5.35
C LEU A 32 4.03 -10.78 5.88
N ALA A 33 5.06 -10.53 6.68
CA ALA A 33 5.83 -11.60 7.31
C ALA A 33 4.97 -12.44 8.28
N ILE A 34 3.94 -11.84 8.89
CA ILE A 34 2.95 -12.55 9.71
C ILE A 34 1.96 -13.34 8.85
N LEU A 35 1.48 -12.74 7.75
CA LEU A 35 0.45 -13.35 6.89
C LEU A 35 0.99 -14.44 5.96
N TYR A 36 2.24 -14.31 5.53
CA TYR A 36 2.92 -15.20 4.59
C TYR A 36 4.31 -15.61 5.13
N PRO A 37 4.37 -16.33 6.27
CA PRO A 37 5.63 -16.65 6.94
C PRO A 37 6.56 -17.52 6.07
N ASP A 38 5.99 -18.32 5.18
CA ASP A 38 6.72 -19.21 4.27
C ASP A 38 6.86 -18.63 2.84
N GLY A 39 6.56 -17.33 2.68
CA GLY A 39 6.53 -16.64 1.39
C GLY A 39 5.22 -16.83 0.61
N VAL A 40 5.22 -16.38 -0.64
CA VAL A 40 4.04 -16.34 -1.51
C VAL A 40 4.30 -17.17 -2.77
N LYS A 41 3.38 -18.07 -3.11
CA LYS A 41 3.41 -18.86 -4.36
C LYS A 41 2.65 -18.16 -5.49
N PRO A 42 2.95 -18.44 -6.78
CA PRO A 42 2.30 -17.79 -7.92
C PRO A 42 0.76 -17.82 -7.89
N GLU A 43 0.17 -18.94 -7.48
CA GLU A 43 -1.27 -19.13 -7.35
C GLU A 43 -1.91 -18.21 -6.29
N GLN A 44 -1.12 -17.66 -5.37
CA GLN A 44 -1.57 -16.74 -4.33
C GLN A 44 -1.46 -15.26 -4.75
N TYR A 45 -0.83 -14.93 -5.88
CA TYR A 45 -0.51 -13.55 -6.26
C TYR A 45 -1.74 -12.64 -6.33
N LYS A 46 -2.89 -13.16 -6.80
CA LYS A 46 -4.14 -12.37 -6.86
C LYS A 46 -4.59 -11.93 -5.46
N ASN A 47 -4.63 -12.86 -4.51
CA ASN A 47 -5.04 -12.56 -3.14
C ASN A 47 -3.99 -11.73 -2.41
N MET A 48 -2.71 -12.05 -2.61
CA MET A 48 -1.59 -11.27 -2.06
C MET A 48 -1.64 -9.81 -2.51
N LEU A 49 -1.86 -9.55 -3.81
CA LEU A 49 -2.03 -8.17 -4.32
C LEU A 49 -3.18 -7.45 -3.62
N GLY A 50 -4.33 -8.12 -3.44
CA GLY A 50 -5.46 -7.59 -2.69
C GLY A 50 -5.10 -7.23 -1.25
N THR A 51 -4.49 -8.17 -0.54
CA THR A 51 -4.03 -8.00 0.85
C THR A 51 -3.09 -6.82 1.00
N VAL A 52 -2.07 -6.69 0.14
CA VAL A 52 -1.12 -5.56 0.17
C VAL A 52 -1.84 -4.23 -0.04
N ARG A 53 -2.76 -4.16 -1.01
CA ARG A 53 -3.51 -2.92 -1.28
C ARG A 53 -4.42 -2.56 -0.11
N VAL A 54 -5.04 -3.52 0.55
CA VAL A 54 -5.84 -3.26 1.76
C VAL A 54 -4.95 -2.75 2.89
N ILE A 55 -3.79 -3.38 3.14
CA ILE A 55 -2.84 -2.93 4.18
C ILE A 55 -2.40 -1.48 3.93
N ASP A 56 -2.02 -1.13 2.69
CA ASP A 56 -1.65 0.24 2.32
C ASP A 56 -2.79 1.24 2.59
N LYS A 57 -4.02 0.89 2.23
CA LYS A 57 -5.20 1.71 2.50
C LYS A 57 -5.50 1.83 4.00
N LEU A 58 -5.25 0.80 4.81
CA LEU A 58 -5.39 0.89 6.27
C LEU A 58 -4.39 1.87 6.88
N PHE A 59 -3.14 1.92 6.40
CA PHE A 59 -2.20 2.97 6.82
C PHE A 59 -2.72 4.36 6.45
N ARG A 60 -3.31 4.51 5.27
CA ARG A 60 -3.92 5.78 4.84
C ARG A 60 -5.08 6.19 5.75
N VAL A 61 -5.99 5.26 6.07
CA VAL A 61 -7.11 5.50 7.01
C VAL A 61 -6.60 5.94 8.38
N ALA A 62 -5.61 5.23 8.93
CA ALA A 62 -5.05 5.52 10.26
C ALA A 62 -4.33 6.88 10.32
N ASN A 63 -3.81 7.36 9.19
CA ASN A 63 -3.09 8.63 9.08
C ASN A 63 -3.91 9.70 8.35
N GLY A 64 -5.22 9.79 8.59
CA GLY A 64 -6.04 10.94 8.19
C GLY A 64 -6.70 10.85 6.81
N ASN A 65 -6.62 9.71 6.12
CA ASN A 65 -7.31 9.41 4.86
C ASN A 65 -7.11 10.49 3.77
N TYR A 66 -5.91 11.05 3.66
CA TYR A 66 -5.62 12.19 2.77
C TYR A 66 -5.66 11.80 1.28
N GLY A 67 -6.26 12.63 0.42
CA GLY A 67 -6.32 12.49 -1.05
C GLY A 67 -7.76 12.58 -1.58
N ASP A 68 -7.92 12.58 -2.90
CA ASP A 68 -9.23 12.84 -3.54
C ASP A 68 -10.20 11.64 -3.46
N GLU A 69 -9.66 10.42 -3.34
CA GLU A 69 -10.43 9.18 -3.25
C GLU A 69 -10.53 8.69 -1.80
N ASP A 70 -11.70 8.22 -1.38
CA ASP A 70 -11.88 7.64 -0.04
C ASP A 70 -11.29 6.22 0.07
N ALA A 71 -10.41 5.99 1.06
CA ALA A 71 -9.75 4.69 1.22
C ALA A 71 -10.71 3.53 1.57
N TRP A 72 -11.86 3.80 2.21
CA TRP A 72 -12.84 2.74 2.47
C TRP A 72 -13.57 2.30 1.20
N THR A 73 -13.88 3.24 0.32
CA THR A 73 -14.46 2.97 -1.00
C THR A 73 -13.54 2.05 -1.81
N ASP A 74 -12.22 2.30 -1.79
CA ASP A 74 -11.22 1.41 -2.40
C ASP A 74 -11.25 0.00 -1.82
N ILE A 75 -11.24 -0.13 -0.48
CA ILE A 75 -11.25 -1.42 0.22
C ILE A 75 -12.50 -2.22 -0.15
N CYS A 76 -13.67 -1.56 -0.18
CA CYS A 76 -14.92 -2.18 -0.64
C CYS A 76 -14.80 -2.68 -2.08
N GLY A 77 -14.24 -1.86 -2.99
CA GLY A 77 -14.00 -2.25 -4.38
C GLY A 77 -13.11 -3.49 -4.51
N TYR A 78 -12.04 -3.59 -3.71
CA TYR A 78 -11.18 -4.78 -3.69
C TYR A 78 -11.93 -6.02 -3.16
N GLY A 79 -12.77 -5.85 -2.14
CA GLY A 79 -13.64 -6.90 -1.63
C GLY A 79 -14.57 -7.45 -2.70
N LEU A 80 -15.25 -6.57 -3.45
CA LEU A 80 -16.14 -6.97 -4.55
C LEU A 80 -15.40 -7.69 -5.67
N LEU A 81 -14.19 -7.26 -6.03
CA LEU A 81 -13.39 -7.88 -7.10
C LEU A 81 -12.78 -9.25 -6.74
N LEU A 82 -12.58 -9.50 -5.44
CA LEU A 82 -11.90 -10.70 -4.94
C LEU A 82 -12.86 -11.71 -4.32
N ALA A 83 -14.08 -11.30 -3.97
CA ALA A 83 -15.16 -12.20 -3.62
C ALA A 83 -15.38 -13.22 -4.75
N LYS A 84 -15.70 -14.44 -4.37
CA LYS A 84 -16.14 -15.47 -5.32
C LYS A 84 -17.62 -15.26 -5.56
N ASP A 85 -18.05 -15.45 -6.80
CA ASP A 85 -19.45 -15.68 -7.10
C ASP A 85 -19.77 -17.11 -6.64
N ASP A 86 -20.78 -17.26 -5.78
CA ASP A 86 -21.26 -18.58 -5.32
C ASP A 86 -21.92 -19.38 -6.46
#